data_AF-A0A9D4HXA4-F1
#
_entry.id   AF-A0A9D4HXA4-F1
#
_cell.length_a   1.000
_cell.length_b   1.000
_cell.length_c   1.000
_cell.angle_alpha   90.00
_cell.angle_beta   90.00
_cell.angle_gamma   90.00
#
_symmetry.space_group_name_H-M   'P 1'
#
loop_
_entity.id
_entity.type
_entity.pdbx_description
1 polymer ?
#
loop_
_entity_poly.entity_id
_entity_poly.type
_entity_poly.pdbx_seq_one_letter_code
_entity_poly.pdbx_strand_id
1 'polypeptide(L)' 'MFGYSGSNGELRNWAFFGMGTGPILMDQVMCAGSEIILTQCYYEEYHNCTHTEDQGVECI' A
#
# COMPACT_ATOMS: atom_id res chain seq x y z
N MET A 1 7.81 -8.55 -0.85
CA MET A 1 8.42 -7.24 -1.09
C MET A 1 9.32 -7.42 -2.30
N PHE A 2 9.24 -6.52 -3.28
CA PHE A 2 9.67 -6.73 -4.69
C PHE A 2 11.18 -6.86 -4.94
N GLY A 3 11.94 -7.46 -4.01
CA GLY A 3 13.39 -7.64 -4.14
C GLY A 3 14.23 -6.39 -3.86
N TYR A 4 13.59 -5.24 -3.60
CA TYR A 4 14.26 -4.02 -3.14
C TYR A 4 14.47 -4.07 -1.63
N SER A 5 15.70 -3.80 -1.18
CA SER A 5 16.09 -3.74 0.24
C SER A 5 15.55 -2.44 0.85
N GLY A 6 14.26 -2.43 1.19
CA GLY A 6 13.50 -1.23 1.52
C GLY A 6 13.84 -0.63 2.89
N SER A 7 14.67 0.40 2.90
CA SER A 7 14.62 1.48 3.89
C SER A 7 14.44 2.87 3.25
N ASN A 8 14.46 2.98 1.92
CA ASN A 8 14.41 4.24 1.16
C ASN A 8 13.24 4.24 0.16
N GLY A 9 12.03 3.96 0.63
CA GLY A 9 10.82 4.09 -0.17
C GLY A 9 10.02 5.32 0.27
N GLU A 10 9.53 6.11 -0.69
CA GLU A 10 8.59 7.20 -0.39
C GLU A 10 7.15 6.72 -0.59
N LEU A 11 6.27 7.04 0.38
CA LEU A 11 4.84 6.84 0.26
C LEU A 11 4.24 7.94 -0.61
N ARG A 12 3.39 7.54 -1.56
CA ARG A 12 2.68 8.44 -2.48
C ARG A 12 1.18 8.30 -2.26
N ASN A 13 0.56 9.38 -1.80
CA ASN A 13 -0.87 9.44 -1.48
C ASN A 13 -1.72 9.88 -2.68
N TRP A 14 -3.04 9.72 -2.54
CA TRP A 14 -4.06 10.28 -3.40
C TRP A 14 -3.97 9.87 -4.88
N ALA A 15 -3.75 8.57 -5.12
CA ALA A 15 -3.66 8.02 -6.47
C ALA A 15 -2.63 8.75 -7.34
N PHE A 16 -1.45 9.06 -6.76
CA PHE A 16 -0.36 9.79 -7.44
C PHE A 16 0.03 9.19 -8.79
N PHE A 17 0.03 7.86 -8.91
CA PHE A 17 0.34 7.14 -10.15
C PHE A 17 -0.88 6.89 -11.05
N GLY A 18 -2.04 7.46 -10.69
CA GLY A 18 -3.34 7.19 -11.29
C GLY A 18 -4.22 6.32 -10.39
N MET A 19 -5.52 6.46 -10.57
CA MET A 19 -6.54 5.70 -9.87
C MET A 19 -6.62 4.27 -10.41
N GLY A 20 -6.75 3.30 -9.50
CA GLY A 20 -7.07 1.93 -9.85
C GLY A 20 -8.51 1.76 -10.33
N THR A 21 -8.83 0.52 -10.69
CA THR A 21 -10.19 0.08 -11.00
C THR A 21 -10.43 -1.30 -10.41
N GLY A 22 -11.61 -1.54 -9.85
CA GLY A 22 -12.02 -2.84 -9.31
C GLY A 22 -12.12 -2.83 -7.79
N PRO A 23 -12.02 -4.00 -7.13
CA PRO A 23 -12.08 -4.07 -5.68
C PRO A 23 -10.87 -3.40 -5.02
N ILE A 24 -11.11 -2.62 -3.98
CA ILE A 24 -10.08 -2.22 -3.02
C ILE A 24 -10.02 -3.33 -1.97
N LEU A 25 -8.82 -3.83 -1.68
CA LEU A 25 -8.64 -5.06 -0.91
C LEU A 25 -8.18 -4.82 0.54
N MET A 26 -7.62 -3.65 0.81
CA MET A 26 -6.94 -3.36 2.07
C MET A 26 -7.13 -1.89 2.42
N ASP A 27 -7.42 -1.63 3.69
CA ASP A 27 -7.42 -0.30 4.30
C ASP A 27 -6.56 -0.32 5.58
N GLN A 28 -6.08 0.85 5.99
CA GLN A 28 -5.28 1.07 7.21
C GLN A 28 -4.14 0.06 7.39
N VAL A 29 -3.36 -0.15 6.32
CA VAL A 29 -2.24 -1.10 6.33
C VAL A 29 -1.15 -0.62 7.29
N MET A 30 -0.79 -1.47 8.25
CA MET A 30 0.25 -1.22 9.24
C MET A 30 1.23 -2.39 9.29
N CYS A 31 2.48 -2.13 8.92
CA CYS A 31 3.55 -3.12 8.92
C CYS A 31 4.55 -2.84 10.06
N ALA A 32 5.08 -3.89 10.69
CA ALA A 32 6.20 -3.82 11.62
C ALA A 32 7.55 -3.58 10.91
N GLY A 33 7.61 -3.85 9.60
CA GLY A 33 8.80 -3.72 8.76
C GLY A 33 9.63 -5.01 8.64
N SER A 34 9.20 -6.09 9.29
CA SER A 34 9.82 -7.42 9.19
C SER A 34 9.05 -8.37 8.28
N GLU A 35 7.86 -7.97 7.84
CA GLU A 35 7.01 -8.72 6.93
C GLU A 35 7.68 -8.90 5.57
N ILE A 36 7.52 -10.09 4.98
CA ILE A 36 8.10 -10.40 3.67
C ILE A 36 7.14 -10.00 2.56
N ILE A 37 5.82 -10.00 2.79
CA ILE A 37 4.80 -9.58 1.81
C ILE A 37 3.74 -8.71 2.47
N LEU A 38 3.10 -7.84 1.69
CA LEU A 38 2.16 -6.82 2.20
C LEU A 38 0.98 -7.42 2.96
N THR A 39 0.48 -8.58 2.53
CA THR A 39 -0.66 -9.27 3.17
C THR A 39 -0.30 -9.93 4.51
N GLN A 40 0.94 -9.86 4.96
CA GLN A 40 1.35 -10.25 6.32
C GLN A 40 1.25 -9.09 7.31
N CYS A 41 1.16 -7.85 6.83
CA CYS A 41 0.93 -6.69 7.67
C CYS A 41 -0.50 -6.73 8.22
N TYR A 42 -0.75 -5.98 9.28
CA TYR A 42 -2.13 -5.71 9.68
C TYR A 42 -2.81 -4.86 8.59
N TYR A 43 -4.06 -5.18 8.27
CA TYR A 43 -4.92 -4.36 7.42
C TYR A 43 -6.39 -4.66 7.74
N GLU A 44 -7.26 -3.73 7.38
CA GLU A 44 -8.71 -3.88 7.48
C GLU A 44 -9.28 -4.34 6.13
N GLU A 45 -10.12 -5.37 6.16
CA GLU A 45 -10.82 -5.89 4.97
C GLU A 45 -12.04 -5.04 4.61
N TYR A 46 -12.73 -4.53 5.64
CA TYR A 46 -13.79 -3.54 5.45
C TYR A 46 -13.15 -2.18 5.27
N HIS A 47 -13.46 -1.53 4.15
CA HIS A 47 -12.92 -0.22 3.82
C HIS A 47 -14.05 0.72 3.43
N ASN A 48 -13.82 2.02 3.65
CA ASN A 48 -14.62 3.09 3.06
C ASN A 48 -13.84 3.88 1.99
N CYS A 49 -12.63 3.41 1.67
CA CYS A 49 -11.80 4.02 0.65
C CYS A 49 -12.45 3.99 -0.74
N THR A 50 -12.06 4.97 -1.53
CA THR A 50 -12.30 5.08 -2.97
C THR A 50 -10.98 5.05 -3.72
N HIS A 51 -10.99 4.84 -5.03
CA HIS A 51 -9.74 4.83 -5.81
C HIS A 51 -9.00 6.17 -5.83
N THR A 52 -9.59 7.27 -5.35
CA THR A 52 -8.85 8.53 -5.15
C THR A 52 -7.88 8.44 -3.97
N GLU A 53 -7.99 7.41 -3.13
CA GLU A 53 -7.18 7.18 -1.94
C GLU A 53 -6.14 6.07 -2.15
N ASP A 54 -6.04 5.52 -3.37
CA ASP A 54 -5.07 4.47 -3.70
C ASP A 54 -3.65 4.94 -3.34
N GLN A 55 -2.97 4.12 -2.54
CA GLN A 55 -1.62 4.37 -2.06
C GLN A 55 -0.58 3.77 -3.00
N GLY A 56 0.41 4.56 -3.35
CA GLY A 56 1.56 4.15 -4.14
C GLY A 56 2.85 4.16 -3.34
N VAL A 57 3.85 3.42 -3.82
CA VAL A 57 5.21 3.47 -3.28
C VAL A 57 6.19 3.75 -4.41
N GLU A 58 7.16 4.61 -4.15
CA GLU A 58 8.31 4.83 -5.02
C GLU A 58 9.55 4.28 -4.34
N CYS A 59 10.18 3.26 -4.95
CA CYS A 59 11.43 2.68 -4.47
C CYS A 59 12.60 3.48 -5.05
N ILE A 60 13.56 3.85 -4.19
CA ILE A 60 14.80 4.55 -4.56
C ILE A 60 15.99 3.59 -4.45
#